data_AF-A0A9P0DVH9-F1
#
_entry.id   AF-A0A9P0DVH9-F1
#
_cell.length_a   1.000
_cell.length_b   1.000
_cell.length_c   1.000
_cell.angle_alpha   90.00
_cell.angle_beta   90.00
_cell.angle_gamma   90.00
#
_symmetry.space_group_name_H-M   'P 1'
#
loop_
_entity.id
_entity.type
_entity.pdbx_description
1 polymer ?
#
loop_
_entity_poly.entity_id
_entity_poly.type
_entity_poly.pdbx_seq_one_letter_code
_entity_poly.pdbx_strand_id
1 'polypeptide(L)'
;MNIVLDLPTPRNEKLSAKYKRSFAYPSMKDRVPVILSKLVDLLYREKQNIINIYGEGAEEELKTAIGEISQLKNHVQTGKPFEKFSSSDPDTDIWNADLEGFIKNGSKLNYYEAIWLFAECYLYRKIREIFATKSCLNILDPFFYQKSLLLTDSLPAIGPIMTHMEEEGLLDTSKSLSQKQLQEELTMLLKCTLWANRLDLSLAGGTVEVQSDLLHQVRNWDDNILVNDLERVSCLLVAVENSSKIVDYVTDNSGLEILCDLFLADYLVSKCNVKQLNFRLKPIPWYVSDVMPKDFYQTVEAVRSSKNPIYRKFGERWQKHIDEGIWKVKVDLYWCLGKPYSDMVDSDPQLYKELSSSSLIIFKGDLNYRKLVQDINWDPITPFSEAIGKFHPAPLVTLRTCKADVICGLEKDLAEVMNAKYDDWLVSGNFAVVQFDSP
;
A
#
# COMPACT_ATOMS: atom_id res chain seq x y z
N MET A 1 -21.72 -20.16 16.59
CA MET A 1 -21.56 -18.77 16.10
C MET A 1 -22.85 -18.33 15.42
N ASN A 2 -23.74 -17.63 16.14
CA ASN A 2 -24.95 -16.99 15.59
C ASN A 2 -24.63 -15.60 14.97
N ILE A 3 -23.39 -15.39 14.53
CA ILE A 3 -22.81 -14.06 14.34
C ILE A 3 -22.74 -13.66 12.85
N VAL A 4 -22.80 -14.64 11.95
CA VAL A 4 -22.53 -14.42 10.53
C VAL A 4 -23.84 -14.52 9.73
N LEU A 5 -24.16 -13.45 9.01
CA LEU A 5 -25.35 -13.28 8.19
C LEU A 5 -25.07 -13.77 6.76
N ASP A 6 -25.95 -14.61 6.20
CA ASP A 6 -25.84 -15.05 4.80
C ASP A 6 -26.46 -14.04 3.83
N LEU A 7 -25.82 -12.88 3.69
CA LEU A 7 -26.20 -11.79 2.79
C LEU A 7 -24.96 -10.98 2.38
N PRO A 8 -25.00 -10.23 1.26
CA PRO A 8 -23.93 -9.29 0.92
C PRO A 8 -23.96 -8.11 1.89
N THR A 9 -22.83 -7.40 2.06
CA THR A 9 -22.84 -6.14 2.81
C THR A 9 -23.90 -5.21 2.21
N PRO A 10 -24.81 -4.62 3.00
CA PRO A 10 -25.76 -3.64 2.47
C PRO A 10 -25.05 -2.42 1.87
N ARG A 11 -25.72 -1.69 0.98
CA ARG A 11 -25.16 -0.46 0.41
C ARG A 11 -25.01 0.61 1.49
N ASN A 12 -23.96 1.40 1.37
CA ASN A 12 -23.58 2.49 2.26
C ASN A 12 -23.32 2.06 3.71
N GLU A 13 -23.07 0.76 3.93
CA GLU A 13 -22.65 0.20 5.22
C GLU A 13 -21.15 -0.07 5.23
N LYS A 14 -20.52 0.04 6.41
CA LYS A 14 -19.11 -0.35 6.59
C LYS A 14 -18.94 -1.85 6.31
N LEU A 15 -17.89 -2.19 5.57
CA LEU A 15 -17.52 -3.57 5.31
C LEU A 15 -17.20 -4.31 6.61
N SER A 16 -17.61 -5.57 6.70
CA SER A 16 -17.45 -6.38 7.90
C SER A 16 -17.54 -7.86 7.54
N ALA A 17 -16.72 -8.69 8.18
CA ALA A 17 -16.72 -10.13 7.99
C ALA A 17 -17.98 -10.80 8.57
N LYS A 18 -18.91 -10.07 9.17
CA LYS A 18 -20.22 -10.60 9.58
C LYS A 18 -21.10 -10.96 8.38
N TYR A 19 -20.82 -10.45 7.19
CA TYR A 19 -21.59 -10.72 5.96
C TYR A 19 -20.92 -11.82 5.13
N LYS A 20 -21.49 -13.04 5.07
CA LYS A 20 -20.85 -14.20 4.41
C LYS A 20 -20.56 -14.00 2.92
N ARG A 21 -21.38 -13.19 2.25
CA ARG A 21 -21.26 -12.93 0.80
C ARG A 21 -20.44 -11.68 0.50
N SER A 22 -19.81 -11.08 1.51
CA SER A 22 -18.76 -10.08 1.35
C SER A 22 -17.40 -10.75 1.16
N PHE A 23 -16.43 -10.00 0.67
CA PHE A 23 -15.05 -10.43 0.61
C PHE A 23 -14.32 -10.36 1.96
N ALA A 24 -14.78 -9.50 2.87
CA ALA A 24 -14.27 -9.42 4.24
C ALA A 24 -14.36 -10.77 4.97
N TYR A 25 -15.44 -11.54 4.77
CA TYR A 25 -15.64 -12.83 5.42
C TYR A 25 -14.58 -13.88 5.06
N PRO A 26 -14.37 -14.28 3.79
CA PRO A 26 -13.29 -15.21 3.43
C PRO A 26 -11.90 -14.63 3.73
N SER A 27 -11.74 -13.30 3.72
CA SER A 27 -10.48 -12.66 4.13
C SER A 27 -10.16 -12.96 5.60
N MET A 28 -11.10 -12.77 6.52
CA MET A 28 -10.90 -13.06 7.95
C MET A 28 -10.91 -14.55 8.26
N LYS A 29 -11.81 -15.31 7.63
CA LYS A 29 -12.02 -16.74 7.92
C LYS A 29 -10.90 -17.61 7.35
N ASP A 30 -10.46 -17.33 6.13
CA ASP A 30 -9.61 -18.23 5.36
C ASP A 30 -8.22 -17.62 5.10
N ARG A 31 -8.15 -16.37 4.61
CA ARG A 31 -6.87 -15.75 4.20
C ARG A 31 -5.98 -15.37 5.38
N VAL A 32 -6.52 -14.69 6.39
CA VAL A 32 -5.77 -14.29 7.58
C VAL A 32 -5.15 -15.49 8.30
N PRO A 33 -5.87 -16.60 8.56
CA PRO A 33 -5.25 -17.79 9.14
C PRO A 33 -4.13 -18.39 8.29
N VAL A 34 -4.21 -18.31 6.96
CA VAL A 34 -3.11 -18.71 6.06
C VAL A 34 -1.91 -17.77 6.21
N ILE A 35 -2.13 -16.45 6.27
CA ILE A 35 -1.05 -15.46 6.50
C ILE A 35 -0.32 -15.75 7.81
N LEU A 36 -1.05 -15.94 8.91
CA LEU A 36 -0.44 -16.24 10.22
C LEU A 36 0.31 -17.57 10.21
N SER A 37 -0.19 -18.57 9.48
CA SER A 37 0.51 -19.87 9.34
C SER A 37 1.79 -19.73 8.54
N LYS A 38 1.77 -18.98 7.43
CA LYS A 38 2.96 -18.66 6.64
C LYS A 38 3.97 -17.87 7.45
N LEU A 39 3.51 -16.96 8.31
CA LEU A 39 4.38 -16.19 9.20
C LEU A 39 5.11 -17.10 10.21
N VAL A 40 4.41 -18.05 10.83
CA VAL A 40 5.02 -19.05 11.71
C VAL A 40 6.08 -19.88 10.96
N ASP A 41 5.75 -20.37 9.77
CA ASP A 41 6.67 -21.15 8.93
C ASP A 41 7.91 -20.33 8.54
N LEU A 42 7.73 -19.05 8.16
CA LEU A 42 8.83 -18.14 7.84
C LEU A 42 9.76 -17.93 9.04
N LEU A 43 9.20 -17.63 10.22
CA LEU A 43 9.97 -17.45 11.45
C LEU A 43 10.74 -18.72 11.85
N TYR A 44 10.18 -19.90 11.58
CA TYR A 44 10.85 -21.17 11.82
C TYR A 44 12.03 -21.39 10.87
N ARG A 45 11.86 -21.12 9.58
CA ARG A 45 12.91 -21.24 8.56
C ARG A 45 14.06 -20.26 8.83
N GLU A 46 13.72 -19.02 9.19
CA GLU A 46 14.69 -17.96 9.48
C GLU A 46 15.23 -17.97 10.91
N LYS A 47 14.86 -18.97 11.72
CA LYS A 47 15.23 -19.07 13.14
C LYS A 47 16.72 -18.82 13.37
N GLN A 48 17.60 -19.49 12.62
CA GLN A 48 19.04 -19.35 12.84
C GLN A 48 19.55 -17.96 12.47
N ASN A 49 19.02 -17.35 11.40
CA ASN A 49 19.38 -15.99 11.00
C ASN A 49 18.92 -14.98 12.05
N ILE A 50 17.70 -15.14 12.58
CA ILE A 50 17.17 -14.31 13.67
C ILE A 50 18.07 -14.45 14.91
N ILE A 51 18.42 -15.67 15.34
CA ILE A 51 19.30 -15.88 16.50
C ILE A 51 20.66 -15.23 16.28
N ASN A 52 21.23 -15.35 15.07
CA ASN A 52 22.53 -14.75 14.76
C ASN A 52 22.50 -13.21 14.80
N ILE A 53 21.38 -12.59 14.41
CA ILE A 53 21.23 -11.12 14.39
C ILE A 53 20.93 -10.57 15.80
N TYR A 54 20.05 -11.23 16.55
CA TYR A 54 19.50 -10.71 17.81
C TYR A 54 20.16 -11.29 19.07
N GLY A 55 21.02 -12.30 18.93
CA GLY A 55 21.89 -12.79 19.99
C GLY A 55 21.22 -13.68 21.04
N GLU A 56 21.82 -13.69 22.24
CA GLU A 56 21.37 -14.53 23.37
C GLU A 56 19.95 -14.14 23.82
N GLY A 57 19.12 -15.15 24.12
CA GLY A 57 17.70 -14.95 24.49
C GLY A 57 16.74 -14.86 23.30
N ALA A 58 17.22 -14.54 22.09
CA ALA A 58 16.39 -14.45 20.89
C ALA A 58 15.68 -15.77 20.55
N GLU A 59 16.31 -16.92 20.81
CA GLU A 59 15.70 -18.23 20.55
C GLU A 59 14.43 -18.46 21.40
N GLU A 60 14.49 -18.16 22.69
CA GLU A 60 13.35 -18.37 23.60
C GLU A 60 12.24 -17.34 23.37
N GLU A 61 12.60 -16.09 23.07
CA GLU A 61 11.63 -15.07 22.66
C GLU A 61 10.95 -15.43 21.34
N LEU A 62 11.69 -15.99 20.38
CA LEU A 62 11.15 -16.42 19.10
C LEU A 62 10.16 -17.59 19.27
N LYS A 63 10.50 -18.58 20.11
CA LYS A 63 9.57 -19.68 20.47
C LYS A 63 8.28 -19.12 21.07
N THR A 64 8.41 -18.15 21.98
CA THR A 64 7.27 -17.48 22.61
C THR A 64 6.41 -16.73 21.59
N ALA A 65 7.04 -15.93 20.72
CA ALA A 65 6.36 -15.17 19.67
C ALA A 65 5.61 -16.08 18.69
N ILE A 66 6.20 -17.22 18.29
CA ILE A 66 5.54 -18.22 17.44
C ILE A 66 4.29 -18.81 18.13
N GLY A 67 4.37 -19.06 19.44
CA GLY A 67 3.25 -19.48 20.25
C GLY A 67 2.11 -18.45 20.27
N GLU A 68 2.45 -17.17 20.47
CA GLU A 68 1.50 -16.06 20.48
C GLU A 68 0.87 -15.81 19.10
N ILE A 69 1.61 -15.97 18.00
CA ILE A 69 1.05 -15.91 16.63
C ILE A 69 0.07 -17.06 16.40
N SER A 70 0.39 -18.26 16.89
CA SER A 70 -0.50 -19.42 16.82
C SER A 70 -1.78 -19.21 17.64
N GLN A 71 -1.66 -18.58 18.82
CA GLN A 71 -2.80 -18.16 19.63
C GLN A 71 -3.64 -17.09 18.92
N LEU A 72 -3.00 -16.08 18.32
CA LEU A 72 -3.66 -15.04 17.53
C LEU A 72 -4.48 -15.65 16.39
N LYS A 73 -3.94 -16.64 15.68
CA LYS A 73 -4.67 -17.41 14.67
C LYS A 73 -5.93 -18.07 15.25
N ASN A 74 -5.82 -18.70 16.42
CA ASN A 74 -6.99 -19.27 17.10
C ASN A 74 -8.01 -18.19 17.49
N HIS A 75 -7.56 -17.04 17.97
CA HIS A 75 -8.43 -15.90 18.32
C HIS A 75 -9.22 -15.41 17.10
N VAL A 76 -8.57 -15.28 15.94
CA VAL A 76 -9.24 -14.95 14.67
C VAL A 76 -10.28 -16.02 14.31
N GLN A 77 -9.89 -17.30 14.28
CA GLN A 77 -10.77 -18.39 13.85
C GLN A 77 -11.97 -18.60 14.77
N THR A 78 -11.83 -18.31 16.06
CA THR A 78 -12.89 -18.48 17.07
C THR A 78 -13.66 -17.19 17.35
N GLY A 79 -13.32 -16.07 16.67
CA GLY A 79 -14.00 -14.79 16.83
C GLY A 79 -13.86 -14.21 18.25
N LYS A 80 -12.68 -14.37 18.86
CA LYS A 80 -12.41 -13.81 20.19
C LYS A 80 -12.51 -12.28 20.16
N PRO A 81 -12.99 -11.65 21.25
CA PRO A 81 -12.97 -10.20 21.39
C PRO A 81 -11.57 -9.62 21.28
N PHE A 82 -11.48 -8.37 20.81
CA PHE A 82 -10.24 -7.61 20.85
C PHE A 82 -9.83 -7.29 22.29
N GLU A 83 -8.52 -7.20 22.49
CA GLU A 83 -7.87 -6.95 23.76
C GLU A 83 -7.12 -5.63 23.67
N LYS A 84 -6.93 -4.97 24.81
CA LYS A 84 -6.08 -3.77 24.87
C LYS A 84 -4.64 -4.11 24.56
N PHE A 85 -3.94 -3.14 23.99
CA PHE A 85 -2.51 -3.19 23.79
C PHE A 85 -1.77 -2.80 25.09
N SER A 86 -0.62 -3.42 25.32
CA SER A 86 0.26 -3.23 26.48
C SER A 86 1.71 -2.88 26.10
N SER A 87 2.06 -2.88 24.81
CA SER A 87 3.41 -2.47 24.37
C SER A 87 3.68 -0.99 24.64
N SER A 88 4.95 -0.62 24.72
CA SER A 88 5.42 0.76 24.85
C SER A 88 5.51 1.51 23.52
N ASP A 89 4.92 0.97 22.45
CA ASP A 89 4.87 1.65 21.15
C ASP A 89 4.06 2.97 21.27
N PRO A 90 4.43 4.01 20.52
CA PRO A 90 3.87 5.36 20.68
C PRO A 90 2.37 5.48 20.33
N ASP A 91 1.79 4.49 19.65
CA ASP A 91 0.39 4.45 19.25
C ASP A 91 -0.50 3.63 20.20
N THR A 92 0.06 3.00 21.25
CA THR A 92 -0.67 2.12 22.16
C THR A 92 -1.88 2.81 22.79
N ASP A 93 -1.71 4.03 23.29
CA ASP A 93 -2.79 4.78 23.94
C ASP A 93 -3.88 5.19 22.94
N ILE A 94 -3.49 5.51 21.69
CA ILE A 94 -4.43 5.86 20.61
C ILE A 94 -5.33 4.66 20.29
N TRP A 95 -4.73 3.49 20.09
CA TRP A 95 -5.47 2.26 19.84
C TRP A 95 -6.39 1.87 21.00
N ASN A 96 -5.90 1.97 22.23
CA ASN A 96 -6.70 1.66 23.41
C ASN A 96 -7.87 2.63 23.59
N ALA A 97 -7.68 3.92 23.32
CA ALA A 97 -8.75 4.92 23.32
C ALA A 97 -9.82 4.62 22.25
N ASP A 98 -9.42 4.20 21.05
CA ASP A 98 -10.35 3.80 19.99
C ASP A 98 -11.16 2.56 20.39
N LEU A 99 -10.51 1.51 20.92
CA LEU A 99 -11.18 0.31 21.42
C LEU A 99 -12.22 0.67 22.49
N GLU A 100 -11.85 1.52 23.45
CA GLU A 100 -12.78 1.99 24.48
C GLU A 100 -13.95 2.80 23.92
N GLY A 101 -13.69 3.69 22.96
CA GLY A 101 -14.71 4.49 22.29
C GLY A 101 -15.74 3.61 21.58
N PHE A 102 -15.28 2.62 20.81
CA PHE A 102 -16.16 1.66 20.15
C PHE A 102 -16.99 0.84 21.15
N ILE A 103 -16.38 0.35 22.23
CA ILE A 103 -17.09 -0.41 23.28
C ILE A 103 -18.16 0.46 23.96
N LYS A 104 -17.83 1.71 24.31
CA LYS A 104 -18.79 2.67 24.89
C LYS A 104 -19.97 2.94 23.96
N ASN A 105 -19.73 2.94 22.65
CA ASN A 105 -20.77 3.08 21.63
C ASN A 105 -21.54 1.78 21.33
N GLY A 106 -21.34 0.72 22.14
CA GLY A 106 -22.06 -0.55 22.01
C GLY A 106 -21.56 -1.44 20.87
N SER A 107 -20.41 -1.12 20.26
CA SER A 107 -19.83 -1.94 19.19
C SER A 107 -19.28 -3.25 19.75
N LYS A 108 -19.51 -4.34 19.02
CA LYS A 108 -18.87 -5.63 19.30
C LYS A 108 -17.57 -5.72 18.52
N LEU A 109 -16.47 -5.79 19.25
CA LEU A 109 -15.12 -5.78 18.68
C LEU A 109 -14.54 -7.18 18.64
N ASN A 110 -14.70 -7.85 17.51
CA ASN A 110 -13.98 -9.07 17.16
C ASN A 110 -13.75 -9.10 15.64
N TYR A 111 -12.98 -10.07 15.17
CA TYR A 111 -12.57 -10.18 13.76
C TYR A 111 -13.73 -10.36 12.76
N TYR A 112 -14.93 -10.70 13.21
CA TYR A 112 -16.10 -10.85 12.35
C TYR A 112 -17.05 -9.66 12.43
N GLU A 113 -17.37 -9.17 13.62
CA GLU A 113 -18.42 -8.13 13.82
C GLU A 113 -17.90 -6.69 13.69
N ALA A 114 -16.61 -6.48 13.90
CA ALA A 114 -16.02 -5.15 13.74
C ALA A 114 -16.02 -4.70 12.27
N ILE A 115 -15.78 -3.41 12.06
CA ILE A 115 -15.46 -2.86 10.74
C ILE A 115 -14.21 -3.56 10.22
N TRP A 116 -14.24 -4.02 8.97
CA TRP A 116 -13.21 -4.87 8.39
C TRP A 116 -11.85 -4.19 8.37
N LEU A 117 -11.77 -2.93 7.91
CA LEU A 117 -10.57 -2.09 7.99
C LEU A 117 -9.95 -2.08 9.40
N PHE A 118 -10.76 -1.81 10.43
CA PHE A 118 -10.28 -1.76 11.81
C PHE A 118 -9.78 -3.13 12.28
N ALA A 119 -10.50 -4.20 11.96
CA ALA A 119 -10.14 -5.56 12.35
C ALA A 119 -8.81 -6.04 11.72
N GLU A 120 -8.57 -5.74 10.44
CA GLU A 120 -7.29 -6.08 9.81
C GLU A 120 -6.14 -5.21 10.32
N CYS A 121 -6.36 -3.90 10.51
CA CYS A 121 -5.35 -3.04 11.09
C CYS A 121 -4.99 -3.49 12.52
N TYR A 122 -6.00 -3.86 13.32
CA TYR A 122 -5.80 -4.41 14.67
C TYR A 122 -4.97 -5.70 14.63
N LEU A 123 -5.24 -6.60 13.66
CA LEU A 123 -4.45 -7.82 13.48
C LEU A 123 -2.96 -7.53 13.29
N TYR A 124 -2.59 -6.65 12.35
CA TYR A 124 -1.18 -6.32 12.12
C TYR A 124 -0.55 -5.57 13.29
N ARG A 125 -1.32 -4.72 13.98
CA ARG A 125 -0.85 -4.08 15.22
C ARG A 125 -0.64 -5.09 16.36
N LYS A 126 -1.43 -6.17 16.44
CA LYS A 126 -1.20 -7.29 17.36
C LYS A 126 0.02 -8.12 16.98
N ILE A 127 0.28 -8.33 15.68
CA ILE A 127 1.54 -8.96 15.23
C ILE A 127 2.73 -8.12 15.67
N ARG A 128 2.69 -6.78 15.50
CA ARG A 128 3.71 -5.87 16.03
C ARG A 128 3.85 -5.99 17.55
N GLU A 129 2.75 -6.02 18.30
CA GLU A 129 2.77 -6.12 19.76
C GLU A 129 3.46 -7.39 20.27
N ILE A 130 3.24 -8.52 19.60
CA ILE A 130 3.90 -9.79 19.91
C ILE A 130 5.42 -9.62 19.99
N PHE A 131 6.01 -8.86 19.06
CA PHE A 131 7.44 -8.57 19.07
C PHE A 131 7.80 -7.39 19.98
N ALA A 132 7.02 -6.31 19.97
CA ALA A 132 7.30 -5.09 20.74
C ALA A 132 7.34 -5.31 22.26
N THR A 133 6.69 -6.36 22.77
CA THR A 133 6.74 -6.75 24.19
C THR A 133 7.96 -7.60 24.56
N LYS A 134 8.76 -8.02 23.58
CA LYS A 134 9.99 -8.78 23.79
C LYS A 134 11.16 -7.83 24.10
N SER A 135 12.24 -8.37 24.66
CA SER A 135 13.43 -7.60 25.01
C SER A 135 14.43 -7.56 23.86
N CYS A 136 14.74 -8.71 23.25
CA CYS A 136 15.70 -8.81 22.14
C CYS A 136 15.01 -8.60 20.79
N LEU A 137 13.79 -9.12 20.61
CA LEU A 137 13.09 -9.10 19.31
C LEU A 137 12.18 -7.88 19.07
N ASN A 138 12.25 -6.83 19.89
CA ASN A 138 11.31 -5.68 19.84
C ASN A 138 11.27 -4.90 18.50
N ILE A 139 12.36 -4.89 17.75
CA ILE A 139 12.46 -4.23 16.45
C ILE A 139 12.40 -5.22 15.27
N LEU A 140 12.16 -6.51 15.54
CA LEU A 140 12.06 -7.51 14.50
C LEU A 140 10.90 -7.19 13.56
N ASP A 141 11.19 -7.18 12.27
CA ASP A 141 10.17 -7.25 11.23
C ASP A 141 10.08 -8.69 10.78
N PRO A 142 8.99 -9.38 11.10
CA PRO A 142 8.84 -10.79 10.78
C PRO A 142 8.61 -11.01 9.28
N PHE A 143 8.43 -9.94 8.49
CA PHE A 143 8.24 -9.97 7.04
C PHE A 143 9.48 -9.52 6.26
N PHE A 144 10.58 -9.15 6.91
CA PHE A 144 11.74 -8.57 6.23
C PHE A 144 12.37 -9.51 5.19
N TYR A 145 12.52 -10.79 5.54
CA TYR A 145 13.14 -11.77 4.66
C TYR A 145 12.36 -11.96 3.35
N GLN A 146 11.04 -12.14 3.43
CA GLN A 146 10.21 -12.30 2.23
C GLN A 146 10.20 -11.02 1.37
N LYS A 147 10.26 -9.83 1.96
CA LYS A 147 10.38 -8.56 1.22
C LYS A 147 11.72 -8.44 0.50
N SER A 148 12.80 -8.89 1.14
CA SER A 148 14.15 -8.94 0.55
C SER A 148 14.24 -9.91 -0.63
N LEU A 149 13.60 -11.07 -0.50
CA LEU A 149 13.50 -12.05 -1.58
C LEU A 149 12.67 -11.49 -2.75
N LEU A 150 11.50 -10.92 -2.45
CA LEU A 150 10.64 -10.28 -3.44
C LEU A 150 11.40 -9.19 -4.22
N LEU A 151 12.13 -8.31 -3.52
CA LEU A 151 12.96 -7.30 -4.17
C LEU A 151 13.98 -7.93 -5.13
N THR A 152 14.67 -8.98 -4.71
CA THR A 152 15.66 -9.68 -5.54
C THR A 152 15.03 -10.25 -6.81
N ASP A 153 13.85 -10.86 -6.67
CA ASP A 153 13.10 -11.46 -7.78
C ASP A 153 12.49 -10.42 -8.73
N SER A 154 12.16 -9.23 -8.22
CA SER A 154 11.62 -8.11 -9.02
C SER A 154 12.69 -7.33 -9.78
N LEU A 155 13.96 -7.35 -9.37
CA LEU A 155 15.04 -6.55 -9.99
C LEU A 155 15.17 -6.78 -11.51
N PRO A 156 15.14 -8.01 -12.07
CA PRO A 156 15.24 -8.19 -13.52
C PRO A 156 14.12 -7.52 -14.31
N ALA A 157 12.93 -7.37 -13.73
CA ALA A 157 11.74 -6.86 -14.41
C ALA A 157 11.82 -5.37 -14.75
N ILE A 158 12.69 -4.60 -14.08
CA ILE A 158 12.80 -3.14 -14.30
C ILE A 158 13.78 -2.76 -15.41
N GLY A 159 14.55 -3.72 -15.93
CA GLY A 159 15.52 -3.49 -17.00
C GLY A 159 14.95 -2.76 -18.21
N PRO A 160 13.80 -3.19 -18.77
CA PRO A 160 13.16 -2.50 -19.89
C PRO A 160 12.81 -1.03 -19.59
N ILE A 161 12.32 -0.72 -18.38
CA ILE A 161 12.01 0.67 -17.97
C ILE A 161 13.29 1.51 -17.95
N MET A 162 14.35 1.00 -17.32
CA MET A 162 15.64 1.70 -17.24
C MET A 162 16.24 1.97 -18.61
N THR A 163 16.23 0.98 -19.50
CA THR A 163 16.72 1.10 -20.88
C THR A 163 15.92 2.14 -21.65
N HIS A 164 14.59 2.06 -21.61
CA HIS A 164 13.71 3.04 -22.27
C HIS A 164 13.97 4.47 -21.78
N MET A 165 14.05 4.68 -20.47
CA MET A 165 14.29 6.01 -19.89
C MET A 165 15.67 6.58 -20.26
N GLU A 166 16.68 5.73 -20.41
CA GLU A 166 18.02 6.12 -20.86
C GLU A 166 18.04 6.48 -22.35
N GLU A 167 17.49 5.62 -23.21
CA GLU A 167 17.43 5.81 -24.67
C GLU A 167 16.61 7.05 -25.04
N GLU A 168 15.47 7.26 -24.37
CA GLU A 168 14.63 8.44 -24.54
C GLU A 168 15.15 9.67 -23.79
N GLY A 169 16.28 9.58 -23.08
CA GLY A 169 16.90 10.71 -22.38
C GLY A 169 15.96 11.37 -21.36
N LEU A 170 15.08 10.58 -20.73
CA LEU A 170 14.05 11.08 -19.81
C LEU A 170 14.64 11.59 -18.49
N LEU A 171 15.89 11.22 -18.20
CA LEU A 171 16.65 11.67 -17.03
C LEU A 171 17.50 12.92 -17.30
N ASP A 172 17.71 13.28 -18.57
CA ASP A 172 18.52 14.44 -18.94
C ASP A 172 17.69 15.72 -18.80
N THR A 173 17.93 16.50 -17.74
CA THR A 173 17.23 17.76 -17.47
C THR A 173 17.47 18.83 -18.56
N SER A 174 18.51 18.69 -19.39
CA SER A 174 18.77 19.60 -20.51
C SER A 174 17.96 19.27 -21.77
N LYS A 175 17.52 18.01 -21.90
CA LYS A 175 16.67 17.57 -23.02
C LYS A 175 15.25 18.11 -22.86
N SER A 176 14.86 19.01 -23.75
CA SER A 176 13.48 19.47 -23.86
C SER A 176 12.62 18.41 -24.53
N LEU A 177 11.47 18.11 -23.93
CA LEU A 177 10.45 17.22 -24.47
C LEU A 177 9.22 18.05 -24.80
N SER A 178 8.49 17.68 -25.86
CA SER A 178 7.19 18.30 -26.12
C SER A 178 6.21 17.99 -24.98
N GLN A 179 5.22 18.86 -24.78
CA GLN A 179 4.19 18.65 -23.74
C GLN A 179 3.49 17.29 -23.91
N LYS A 180 3.23 16.88 -25.16
CA LYS A 180 2.64 15.58 -25.48
C LYS A 180 3.54 14.42 -25.04
N GLN A 181 4.83 14.46 -25.34
CA GLN A 181 5.79 13.43 -24.90
C GLN A 181 5.90 13.39 -23.38
N LEU A 182 5.90 14.54 -22.70
CA LEU A 182 5.91 14.59 -21.24
C LEU A 182 4.69 13.86 -20.64
N GLN A 183 3.51 14.11 -21.20
CA GLN A 183 2.27 13.47 -20.76
C GLN A 183 2.26 11.97 -21.07
N GLU A 184 2.70 11.54 -22.25
CA GLU A 184 2.76 10.13 -22.65
C GLU A 184 3.69 9.31 -21.75
N GLU A 185 4.90 9.82 -21.48
CA GLU A 185 5.87 9.15 -20.60
C GLU A 185 5.41 9.13 -19.14
N LEU A 186 4.88 10.24 -18.64
CA LEU A 186 4.31 10.30 -17.29
C LEU A 186 3.13 9.32 -17.13
N THR A 187 2.25 9.26 -18.12
CA THR A 187 1.11 8.32 -18.13
C THR A 187 1.60 6.89 -18.12
N MET A 188 2.65 6.56 -18.89
CA MET A 188 3.25 5.23 -18.88
C MET A 188 3.81 4.85 -17.51
N LEU A 189 4.55 5.75 -16.86
CA LEU A 189 5.12 5.51 -15.53
C LEU A 189 4.02 5.37 -14.47
N LEU A 190 2.97 6.21 -14.51
CA LEU A 190 1.80 6.05 -13.65
C LEU A 190 1.15 4.67 -13.81
N LYS A 191 0.99 4.20 -15.05
CA LYS A 191 0.46 2.85 -15.30
C LYS A 191 1.41 1.74 -14.81
N CYS A 192 2.73 1.91 -14.93
CA CYS A 192 3.69 0.96 -14.36
C CYS A 192 3.52 0.88 -12.84
N THR A 193 3.40 2.02 -12.14
CA THR A 193 3.16 2.04 -10.69
C THR A 193 1.81 1.45 -10.30
N LEU A 194 0.77 1.65 -11.12
CA LEU A 194 -0.56 1.09 -10.90
C LEU A 194 -0.55 -0.44 -10.98
N TRP A 195 0.10 -0.99 -12.00
CA TRP A 195 0.06 -2.41 -12.32
C TRP A 195 1.23 -3.23 -11.74
N ALA A 196 2.19 -2.60 -11.07
CA ALA A 196 3.35 -3.29 -10.49
C ALA A 196 2.98 -4.50 -9.62
N ASN A 197 1.92 -4.38 -8.81
CA ASN A 197 1.46 -5.47 -7.96
C ASN A 197 0.86 -6.65 -8.76
N ARG A 198 0.26 -6.39 -9.93
CA ARG A 198 -0.21 -7.43 -10.85
C ARG A 198 0.97 -8.12 -11.56
N LEU A 199 2.00 -7.36 -11.92
CA LEU A 199 3.23 -7.87 -12.52
C LEU A 199 3.98 -8.80 -11.55
N ASP A 200 4.13 -8.41 -10.28
CA ASP A 200 4.78 -9.24 -9.24
C ASP A 200 4.09 -10.60 -9.06
N LEU A 201 2.74 -10.64 -9.05
CA LEU A 201 2.00 -11.90 -8.95
C LEU A 201 2.24 -12.81 -10.16
N SER A 202 2.38 -12.22 -11.35
CA SER A 202 2.61 -12.95 -12.59
C SER A 202 4.04 -13.51 -12.66
N LEU A 203 5.02 -12.79 -12.10
CA LEU A 203 6.40 -13.24 -11.92
C LEU A 203 6.49 -14.39 -10.90
N ALA A 204 5.85 -14.24 -9.73
CA ALA A 204 5.82 -15.27 -8.69
C ALA A 204 5.11 -16.56 -9.12
N GLY A 205 4.15 -16.48 -10.05
CA GLY A 205 3.44 -17.62 -10.62
C GLY A 205 4.19 -18.39 -11.72
N GLY A 206 5.38 -17.92 -12.15
CA GLY A 206 6.15 -18.54 -13.22
C GLY A 206 5.49 -18.47 -14.61
N THR A 207 4.45 -17.65 -14.76
CA THR A 207 3.62 -17.56 -15.98
C THR A 207 4.12 -16.56 -17.02
N VAL A 208 5.21 -15.86 -16.74
CA VAL A 208 5.75 -14.81 -17.63
C VAL A 208 7.08 -15.26 -18.20
N GLU A 209 7.15 -15.37 -19.53
CA GLU A 209 8.43 -15.36 -20.24
C GLU A 209 9.14 -14.04 -19.92
N VAL A 210 10.25 -14.14 -19.19
CA VAL A 210 11.11 -13.07 -18.62
C VAL A 210 11.66 -12.07 -19.68
N GLN A 211 11.19 -12.17 -20.93
CA GLN A 211 11.59 -11.32 -22.06
C GLN A 211 10.47 -10.41 -22.61
N SER A 212 9.22 -10.53 -22.16
CA SER A 212 8.16 -9.64 -22.64
C SER A 212 8.25 -8.27 -21.95
N ASP A 213 8.42 -7.22 -22.75
CA ASP A 213 8.56 -5.82 -22.32
C ASP A 213 7.45 -5.41 -21.34
N LEU A 214 7.83 -5.06 -20.10
CA LEU A 214 6.92 -4.58 -19.05
C LEU A 214 6.04 -3.45 -19.56
N LEU A 215 6.61 -2.52 -20.35
CA LEU A 215 5.88 -1.38 -20.92
C LEU A 215 4.79 -1.85 -21.89
N HIS A 216 5.06 -2.89 -22.69
CA HIS A 216 4.08 -3.50 -23.58
C HIS A 216 2.96 -4.20 -22.80
N GLN A 217 3.29 -4.95 -21.74
CA GLN A 217 2.26 -5.61 -20.91
C GLN A 217 1.31 -4.59 -20.27
N VAL A 218 1.87 -3.51 -19.73
CA VAL A 218 1.11 -2.44 -19.08
C VAL A 218 0.11 -1.79 -20.06
N ARG A 219 0.49 -1.59 -21.33
CA ARG A 219 -0.41 -1.06 -22.37
C ARG A 219 -1.60 -1.98 -22.64
N ASN A 220 -1.44 -3.29 -22.51
CA ASN A 220 -2.50 -4.27 -22.78
C ASN A 220 -3.57 -4.32 -21.68
N TRP A 221 -3.41 -3.57 -20.58
CA TRP A 221 -4.36 -3.50 -19.48
C TRP A 221 -5.07 -2.14 -19.38
N ASP A 222 -5.00 -1.31 -20.42
CA ASP A 222 -5.72 -0.03 -20.44
C ASP A 222 -7.24 -0.20 -20.28
N ASP A 223 -7.82 -1.20 -20.95
CA ASP A 223 -9.25 -1.54 -20.84
C ASP A 223 -9.65 -2.08 -19.45
N ASN A 224 -8.66 -2.41 -18.61
CA ASN A 224 -8.89 -2.88 -17.25
C ASN A 224 -8.94 -1.72 -16.22
N ILE A 225 -8.74 -0.47 -16.65
CA ILE A 225 -8.87 0.73 -15.82
C ILE A 225 -10.30 1.24 -15.89
N LEU A 226 -11.10 0.96 -14.85
CA LEU A 226 -12.55 1.20 -14.81
C LEU A 226 -12.92 2.68 -14.62
N VAL A 227 -12.05 3.44 -13.96
CA VAL A 227 -12.13 4.90 -13.85
C VAL A 227 -10.73 5.42 -14.12
N ASN A 228 -10.58 6.33 -15.08
CA ASN A 228 -9.28 6.69 -15.60
C ASN A 228 -9.06 8.21 -15.64
N ASP A 229 -8.64 8.77 -14.51
CA ASP A 229 -8.28 10.20 -14.39
C ASP A 229 -6.80 10.49 -14.74
N LEU A 230 -6.07 9.58 -15.42
CA LEU A 230 -4.65 9.77 -15.75
C LEU A 230 -4.38 11.06 -16.55
N GLU A 231 -5.30 11.45 -17.44
CA GLU A 231 -5.18 12.69 -18.20
C GLU A 231 -5.20 13.92 -17.29
N ARG A 232 -6.11 13.96 -16.30
CA ARG A 232 -6.21 15.07 -15.34
C ARG A 232 -4.94 15.19 -14.49
N VAL A 233 -4.43 14.05 -14.03
CA VAL A 233 -3.22 13.96 -13.21
C VAL A 233 -1.98 14.38 -14.01
N SER A 234 -1.85 13.89 -15.24
CA SER A 234 -0.72 14.25 -16.11
C SER A 234 -0.74 15.72 -16.51
N CYS A 235 -1.92 16.28 -16.79
CA CYS A 235 -2.08 17.71 -17.03
C CYS A 235 -1.61 18.56 -15.84
N LEU A 236 -2.02 18.20 -14.61
CA LEU A 236 -1.59 18.90 -13.39
C LEU A 236 -0.06 18.87 -13.22
N LEU A 237 0.55 17.69 -13.40
CA LEU A 237 1.98 17.50 -13.15
C LEU A 237 2.87 18.13 -14.22
N VAL A 238 2.44 18.13 -15.49
CA VAL A 238 3.19 18.74 -16.61
C VAL A 238 2.93 20.24 -16.76
N ALA A 239 1.91 20.79 -16.09
CA ALA A 239 1.60 22.21 -16.13
C ALA A 239 2.83 23.07 -15.78
N VAL A 240 3.09 24.06 -16.64
CA VAL A 240 4.16 25.05 -16.43
C VAL A 240 3.70 26.02 -15.35
N GLU A 241 4.30 25.91 -14.18
CA GLU A 241 4.01 26.77 -13.03
C GLU A 241 5.26 27.52 -12.59
N ASN A 242 5.07 28.74 -12.10
CA ASN A 242 6.15 29.56 -11.56
C ASN A 242 6.63 29.04 -10.19
N SER A 243 5.77 28.32 -9.47
CA SER A 243 6.09 27.66 -8.20
C SER A 243 6.58 26.24 -8.41
N SER A 244 7.44 25.81 -7.52
CA SER A 244 7.91 24.42 -7.49
C SER A 244 6.92 23.54 -6.76
N LYS A 245 6.79 22.29 -7.24
CA LYS A 245 5.83 21.34 -6.72
C LYS A 245 6.44 20.52 -5.57
N ILE A 246 5.62 20.22 -4.57
CA ILE A 246 5.90 19.24 -3.52
C ILE A 246 4.92 18.09 -3.72
N VAL A 247 5.42 16.86 -3.83
CA VAL A 247 4.55 15.68 -4.01
C VAL A 247 4.67 14.79 -2.78
N ASP A 248 3.54 14.38 -2.23
CA ASP A 248 3.49 13.38 -1.18
C ASP A 248 3.10 12.03 -1.78
N TYR A 249 3.85 11.00 -1.42
CA TYR A 249 3.72 9.66 -1.99
C TYR A 249 3.45 8.67 -0.88
N VAL A 250 2.18 8.30 -0.70
CA VAL A 250 1.74 7.34 0.33
C VAL A 250 1.84 5.94 -0.25
N THR A 251 2.91 5.23 0.14
CA THR A 251 3.31 3.96 -0.49
C THR A 251 2.45 2.78 -0.04
N ASP A 252 2.45 1.73 -0.86
CA ASP A 252 1.89 0.41 -0.56
C ASP A 252 3.04 -0.59 -0.37
N ASN A 253 3.34 -1.43 -1.36
CA ASN A 253 4.23 -2.59 -1.21
C ASN A 253 5.70 -2.36 -1.59
N SER A 254 6.57 -3.14 -0.96
CA SER A 254 7.94 -3.42 -1.40
C SER A 254 7.97 -4.25 -2.70
N GLY A 255 9.16 -4.56 -3.22
CA GLY A 255 9.30 -5.34 -4.45
C GLY A 255 9.22 -4.46 -5.70
N LEU A 256 8.52 -4.93 -6.74
CA LEU A 256 8.41 -4.20 -8.00
C LEU A 256 7.63 -2.89 -7.84
N GLU A 257 6.68 -2.85 -6.90
CA GLU A 257 5.86 -1.66 -6.68
C GLU A 257 6.70 -0.45 -6.27
N ILE A 258 7.48 -0.55 -5.19
CA ILE A 258 8.37 0.54 -4.80
C ILE A 258 9.41 0.86 -5.89
N LEU A 259 9.92 -0.14 -6.64
CA LEU A 259 10.83 0.11 -7.76
C LEU A 259 10.17 0.98 -8.85
N CYS A 260 8.94 0.65 -9.25
CA CYS A 260 8.14 1.47 -10.17
C CYS A 260 7.89 2.88 -9.62
N ASP A 261 7.58 2.99 -8.33
CA ASP A 261 7.33 4.26 -7.66
C ASP A 261 8.57 5.17 -7.69
N LEU A 262 9.78 4.60 -7.57
CA LEU A 262 11.05 5.34 -7.66
C LEU A 262 11.34 5.87 -9.08
N PHE A 263 10.98 5.14 -10.15
CA PHE A 263 11.09 5.66 -11.51
C PHE A 263 10.16 6.85 -11.75
N LEU A 264 8.91 6.74 -11.29
CA LEU A 264 7.97 7.85 -11.35
C LEU A 264 8.52 9.05 -10.57
N ALA A 265 9.00 8.84 -9.34
CA ALA A 265 9.59 9.90 -8.53
C ALA A 265 10.77 10.60 -9.23
N ASP A 266 11.66 9.84 -9.88
CA ASP A 266 12.83 10.42 -10.57
C ASP A 266 12.39 11.22 -11.80
N TYR A 267 11.40 10.71 -12.54
CA TYR A 267 10.80 11.43 -13.65
C TYR A 267 10.14 12.74 -13.20
N LEU A 268 9.40 12.72 -12.09
CA LEU A 268 8.74 13.90 -11.54
C LEU A 268 9.75 15.01 -11.17
N VAL A 269 10.88 14.64 -10.56
CA VAL A 269 11.98 15.58 -10.30
C VAL A 269 12.58 16.11 -11.59
N SER A 270 12.82 15.21 -12.55
CA SER A 270 13.58 15.53 -13.77
C SER A 270 12.78 16.35 -14.78
N LYS A 271 11.46 16.16 -14.84
CA LYS A 271 10.61 16.63 -15.95
C LYS A 271 9.35 17.37 -15.52
N CYS A 272 8.93 17.30 -14.26
CA CYS A 272 7.67 17.89 -13.78
C CYS A 272 7.84 19.05 -12.79
N ASN A 273 9.06 19.60 -12.63
CA ASN A 273 9.37 20.70 -11.71
C ASN A 273 9.02 20.37 -10.23
N VAL A 274 9.10 19.09 -9.85
CA VAL A 274 8.94 18.64 -8.47
C VAL A 274 10.27 18.83 -7.74
N LYS A 275 10.31 19.74 -6.76
CA LYS A 275 11.52 20.01 -5.97
C LYS A 275 11.67 19.12 -4.75
N GLN A 276 10.57 18.53 -4.29
CA GLN A 276 10.58 17.65 -3.14
C GLN A 276 9.52 16.56 -3.30
N LEU A 277 9.92 15.32 -3.06
CA LEU A 277 9.02 14.18 -2.88
C LEU A 277 9.11 13.67 -1.44
N ASN A 278 7.97 13.58 -0.78
CA ASN A 278 7.83 13.00 0.55
C ASN A 278 7.30 11.58 0.42
N PHE A 279 8.16 10.56 0.54
CA PHE A 279 7.75 9.18 0.64
C PHE A 279 7.22 8.90 2.03
N ARG A 280 5.91 8.65 2.15
CA ARG A 280 5.23 8.38 3.41
C ARG A 280 5.09 6.88 3.64
N LEU A 281 5.93 6.36 4.52
CA LEU A 281 6.14 4.93 4.75
C LEU A 281 5.52 4.48 6.08
N LYS A 282 5.38 3.15 6.24
CA LYS A 282 4.82 2.57 7.46
C LYS A 282 5.87 2.53 8.60
N PRO A 283 5.53 2.95 9.84
CA PRO A 283 6.45 2.90 10.98
C PRO A 283 6.74 1.49 11.50
N ILE A 284 5.85 0.54 11.23
CA ILE A 284 5.89 -0.83 11.75
C ILE A 284 5.69 -1.83 10.62
N PRO A 285 6.05 -3.12 10.83
CA PRO A 285 5.70 -4.18 9.89
C PRO A 285 4.18 -4.20 9.67
N TRP A 286 3.76 -3.99 8.43
CA TRP A 286 2.37 -3.73 8.10
C TRP A 286 1.98 -4.50 6.83
N TYR A 287 0.78 -5.08 6.84
CA TYR A 287 0.17 -5.73 5.67
C TYR A 287 1.12 -6.62 4.83
N VAL A 288 2.01 -7.37 5.51
CA VAL A 288 2.96 -8.34 4.91
C VAL A 288 4.07 -7.69 4.09
N SER A 289 3.71 -6.88 3.09
CA SER A 289 4.64 -6.32 2.11
C SER A 289 4.75 -4.80 2.14
N ASP A 290 4.03 -4.09 3.01
CA ASP A 290 4.09 -2.64 3.02
C ASP A 290 5.51 -2.12 3.31
N VAL A 291 5.87 -1.04 2.60
CA VAL A 291 7.19 -0.42 2.68
C VAL A 291 7.39 0.28 4.03
N MET A 292 8.45 -0.11 4.72
CA MET A 292 9.06 0.61 5.85
C MET A 292 10.33 1.35 5.38
N PRO A 293 10.85 2.31 6.16
CA PRO A 293 12.09 3.02 5.82
C PRO A 293 13.26 2.12 5.41
N LYS A 294 13.48 1.03 6.13
CA LYS A 294 14.56 0.09 5.81
C LYS A 294 14.39 -0.59 4.44
N ASP A 295 13.15 -0.89 4.05
CA ASP A 295 12.88 -1.54 2.77
C ASP A 295 13.11 -0.56 1.61
N PHE A 296 12.76 0.72 1.82
CA PHE A 296 13.05 1.81 0.88
C PHE A 296 14.56 1.96 0.64
N TYR A 297 15.35 2.10 1.71
CA TYR A 297 16.80 2.24 1.58
C TYR A 297 17.46 0.98 1.01
N GLN A 298 16.98 -0.21 1.39
CA GLN A 298 17.46 -1.47 0.81
C GLN A 298 17.17 -1.57 -0.69
N THR A 299 16.01 -1.07 -1.14
CA THR A 299 15.64 -1.03 -2.56
C THR A 299 16.63 -0.17 -3.35
N VAL A 300 16.90 1.05 -2.87
CA VAL A 300 17.85 1.97 -3.50
C VAL A 300 19.26 1.37 -3.50
N GLU A 301 19.68 0.77 -2.38
CA GLU A 301 20.99 0.13 -2.26
C GLU A 301 21.14 -1.06 -3.20
N ALA A 302 20.10 -1.90 -3.35
CA ALA A 302 20.14 -3.06 -4.23
C ALA A 302 20.36 -2.65 -5.71
N VAL A 303 19.72 -1.57 -6.14
CA VAL A 303 19.91 -1.01 -7.49
C VAL A 303 21.27 -0.35 -7.63
N ARG A 304 21.71 0.42 -6.61
CA ARG A 304 23.00 1.13 -6.58
C ARG A 304 24.20 0.20 -6.60
N SER A 305 24.12 -0.92 -5.88
CA SER A 305 25.18 -1.93 -5.79
C SER A 305 25.13 -2.99 -6.90
N SER A 306 24.25 -2.82 -7.90
CA SER A 306 24.18 -3.71 -9.05
C SER A 306 25.47 -3.70 -9.87
N LYS A 307 25.82 -4.88 -10.41
CA LYS A 307 26.93 -5.02 -11.37
C LYS A 307 26.59 -4.46 -12.75
N ASN A 308 25.28 -4.30 -13.06
CA ASN A 308 24.84 -3.72 -14.31
C ASN A 308 25.03 -2.18 -14.26
N PRO A 309 25.78 -1.58 -15.22
CA PRO A 309 26.07 -0.15 -15.21
C PRO A 309 24.83 0.75 -15.24
N ILE A 310 23.77 0.35 -15.96
CA ILE A 310 22.52 1.13 -16.04
C ILE A 310 21.86 1.15 -14.66
N TYR A 311 21.71 -0.01 -14.02
CA TYR A 311 21.12 -0.11 -12.69
C TYR A 311 21.89 0.74 -11.68
N ARG A 312 23.23 0.59 -11.66
CA ARG A 312 24.09 1.38 -10.77
C ARG A 312 23.89 2.89 -10.98
N LYS A 313 23.81 3.35 -12.24
CA LYS A 313 23.56 4.76 -12.58
C LYS A 313 22.24 5.26 -11.97
N PHE A 314 21.16 4.49 -12.10
CA PHE A 314 19.87 4.82 -11.48
C PHE A 314 19.96 4.84 -9.95
N GLY A 315 20.57 3.82 -9.34
CA GLY A 315 20.69 3.74 -7.88
C GLY A 315 21.57 4.85 -7.28
N GLU A 316 22.66 5.23 -7.95
CA GLU A 316 23.49 6.38 -7.56
C GLU A 316 22.71 7.69 -7.65
N ARG A 317 21.89 7.85 -8.70
CA ARG A 317 21.02 9.01 -8.87
C ARG A 317 19.94 9.08 -7.80
N TRP A 318 19.28 7.97 -7.49
CA TRP A 318 18.27 7.90 -6.43
C TRP A 318 18.88 8.19 -5.05
N GLN A 319 20.06 7.64 -4.76
CA GLN A 319 20.81 7.97 -3.56
C GLN A 319 21.12 9.46 -3.48
N LYS A 320 21.54 10.09 -4.59
CA LYS A 320 21.77 11.53 -4.65
C LYS A 320 20.51 12.35 -4.32
N HIS A 321 19.34 11.97 -4.83
CA HIS A 321 18.08 12.65 -4.49
C HIS A 321 17.78 12.58 -2.99
N ILE A 322 18.12 11.47 -2.32
CA ILE A 322 17.99 11.32 -0.86
C ILE A 322 18.99 12.24 -0.15
N ASP A 323 20.26 12.19 -0.55
CA ASP A 323 21.35 12.94 0.09
C ASP A 323 21.13 14.46 -0.02
N GLU A 324 20.58 14.93 -1.14
CA GLU A 324 20.24 16.34 -1.38
C GLU A 324 18.91 16.76 -0.74
N GLY A 325 18.17 15.83 -0.12
CA GLY A 325 16.88 16.09 0.51
C GLY A 325 15.74 16.37 -0.48
N ILE A 326 15.92 16.03 -1.76
CA ILE A 326 14.86 16.06 -2.77
C ILE A 326 13.86 14.94 -2.48
N TRP A 327 14.35 13.74 -2.16
CA TRP A 327 13.55 12.63 -1.68
C TRP A 327 13.64 12.54 -0.15
N LYS A 328 12.51 12.73 0.53
CA LYS A 328 12.42 12.66 1.98
C LYS A 328 11.58 11.47 2.40
N VAL A 329 12.12 10.63 3.27
CA VAL A 329 11.34 9.59 3.95
C VAL A 329 10.62 10.22 5.14
N LYS A 330 9.31 10.06 5.18
CA LYS A 330 8.40 10.51 6.23
C LYS A 330 7.67 9.30 6.81
N VAL A 331 7.51 9.30 8.13
CA VAL A 331 6.90 8.19 8.84
C VAL A 331 5.94 8.77 9.86
N ASP A 332 4.65 8.48 9.69
CA ASP A 332 3.59 8.96 10.55
C ASP A 332 2.78 7.77 11.09
N LEU A 333 2.39 7.83 12.36
CA LEU A 333 1.65 6.73 13.01
C LEU A 333 0.29 6.47 12.35
N TYR A 334 -0.34 7.53 11.82
CA TYR A 334 -1.67 7.46 11.22
C TYR A 334 -1.80 6.39 10.13
N TRP A 335 -0.74 6.18 9.34
CA TRP A 335 -0.73 5.18 8.26
C TRP A 335 -0.97 3.75 8.78
N CYS A 336 -0.62 3.47 10.05
CA CYS A 336 -0.82 2.19 10.72
C CYS A 336 -1.93 2.21 11.80
N LEU A 337 -2.77 3.25 11.85
CA LEU A 337 -3.99 3.23 12.67
C LEU A 337 -5.16 2.56 11.93
N GLY A 338 -6.12 2.03 12.69
CA GLY A 338 -7.37 1.45 12.15
C GLY A 338 -8.42 2.47 11.70
N LYS A 339 -7.99 3.68 11.30
CA LYS A 339 -8.86 4.83 11.00
C LYS A 339 -8.94 5.09 9.48
N PRO A 340 -10.09 5.55 8.97
CA PRO A 340 -10.19 6.12 7.63
C PRO A 340 -9.46 7.48 7.57
N TYR A 341 -9.15 7.96 6.36
CA TYR A 341 -8.47 9.24 6.18
C TYR A 341 -9.40 10.44 6.38
N SER A 342 -10.73 10.26 6.21
CA SER A 342 -11.75 11.27 6.55
C SER A 342 -11.64 11.82 7.97
N ASP A 343 -11.14 11.00 8.90
CA ASP A 343 -11.05 11.33 10.32
C ASP A 343 -9.76 12.08 10.65
N MET A 344 -8.82 12.21 9.70
CA MET A 344 -7.49 12.76 9.95
C MET A 344 -7.55 14.24 10.32
N VAL A 345 -8.46 15.00 9.73
CA VAL A 345 -8.65 16.42 10.06
C VAL A 345 -8.95 16.65 11.55
N ASP A 346 -9.64 15.70 12.19
CA ASP A 346 -10.04 15.78 13.58
C ASP A 346 -9.04 15.06 14.51
N SER A 347 -8.49 13.92 14.08
CA SER A 347 -7.66 13.05 14.93
C SER A 347 -6.14 13.21 14.77
N ASP A 348 -5.67 13.78 13.66
CA ASP A 348 -4.28 14.21 13.45
C ASP A 348 -4.23 15.48 12.58
N PRO A 349 -4.69 16.63 13.13
CA PRO A 349 -4.76 17.89 12.38
C PRO A 349 -3.38 18.38 11.94
N GLN A 350 -2.29 17.94 12.58
CA GLN A 350 -0.95 18.31 12.20
C GLN A 350 -0.54 17.59 10.91
N LEU A 351 -0.75 16.28 10.81
CA LEU A 351 -0.52 15.54 9.57
C LEU A 351 -1.40 16.06 8.43
N TYR A 352 -2.69 16.32 8.70
CA TYR A 352 -3.59 16.91 7.69
C TYR A 352 -3.04 18.24 7.17
N LYS A 353 -2.56 19.11 8.07
CA LYS A 353 -1.96 20.40 7.70
C LYS A 353 -0.69 20.22 6.86
N GLU A 354 0.15 19.27 7.19
CA GLU A 354 1.35 18.96 6.39
C GLU A 354 0.98 18.51 4.97
N LEU A 355 0.00 17.61 4.84
CA LEU A 355 -0.51 17.15 3.53
C LEU A 355 -1.14 18.28 2.72
N SER A 356 -1.75 19.27 3.36
CA SER A 356 -2.32 20.43 2.65
C SER A 356 -1.29 21.39 2.06
N SER A 357 0.01 21.15 2.29
CA SER A 357 1.09 21.86 1.59
C SER A 357 1.53 21.19 0.28
N SER A 358 1.03 19.99 -0.02
CA SER A 358 1.37 19.25 -1.22
C SER A 358 0.70 19.84 -2.46
N SER A 359 1.40 19.80 -3.59
CA SER A 359 0.83 20.10 -4.91
C SER A 359 0.06 18.90 -5.48
N LEU A 360 0.44 17.68 -5.07
CA LEU A 360 -0.28 16.44 -5.35
C LEU A 360 0.05 15.41 -4.26
N ILE A 361 -0.95 14.63 -3.85
CA ILE A 361 -0.77 13.45 -3.00
C ILE A 361 -1.10 12.20 -3.82
N ILE A 362 -0.16 11.28 -3.96
CA ILE A 362 -0.33 10.01 -4.66
C ILE A 362 -0.54 8.90 -3.62
N PHE A 363 -1.67 8.23 -3.68
CA PHE A 363 -2.02 7.08 -2.83
C PHE A 363 -1.91 5.77 -3.63
N LYS A 364 -1.04 4.87 -3.19
CA LYS A 364 -0.87 3.56 -3.85
C LYS A 364 -1.71 2.47 -3.21
N GLY A 365 -2.27 1.60 -4.05
CA GLY A 365 -2.77 0.31 -3.61
C GLY A 365 -4.13 0.31 -2.92
N ASP A 366 -4.56 -0.90 -2.58
CA ASP A 366 -5.94 -1.19 -2.14
C ASP A 366 -6.23 -0.71 -0.72
N LEU A 367 -5.27 -0.84 0.21
CA LEU A 367 -5.47 -0.40 1.59
C LEU A 367 -5.62 1.12 1.69
N ASN A 368 -4.79 1.87 0.98
CA ASN A 368 -4.91 3.32 0.93
C ASN A 368 -6.27 3.74 0.33
N TYR A 369 -6.73 3.07 -0.73
CA TYR A 369 -8.05 3.30 -1.29
C TYR A 369 -9.15 3.05 -0.27
N ARG A 370 -9.13 1.90 0.40
CA ARG A 370 -10.09 1.56 1.46
C ARG A 370 -10.11 2.60 2.58
N LYS A 371 -8.94 3.11 2.99
CA LYS A 371 -8.86 4.20 3.98
C LYS A 371 -9.41 5.53 3.45
N LEU A 372 -9.16 5.88 2.18
CA LEU A 372 -9.72 7.06 1.52
C LEU A 372 -11.25 6.99 1.51
N VAL A 373 -11.82 5.93 0.95
CA VAL A 373 -13.28 5.76 0.81
C VAL A 373 -13.93 5.13 2.06
N GLN A 374 -13.19 5.13 3.17
CA GLN A 374 -13.64 4.78 4.51
C GLN A 374 -14.17 3.33 4.68
N ASP A 375 -13.79 2.40 3.80
CA ASP A 375 -14.16 0.98 3.81
C ASP A 375 -15.69 0.75 3.88
N ILE A 376 -16.46 1.58 3.17
CA ILE A 376 -17.92 1.50 3.04
C ILE A 376 -18.28 0.81 1.72
N ASN A 377 -19.29 -0.05 1.73
CA ASN A 377 -19.89 -0.60 0.51
C ASN A 377 -20.75 0.46 -0.20
N TRP A 378 -20.10 1.49 -0.74
CA TRP A 378 -20.77 2.59 -1.43
C TRP A 378 -21.66 2.08 -2.57
N ASP A 379 -22.68 2.85 -2.89
CA ASP A 379 -23.27 2.74 -4.23
C ASP A 379 -22.15 2.96 -5.26
N PRO A 380 -21.90 2.06 -6.23
CA PRO A 380 -20.75 2.16 -7.12
C PRO A 380 -20.68 3.47 -7.91
N ILE A 381 -21.81 4.15 -8.10
CA ILE A 381 -21.88 5.46 -8.78
C ILE A 381 -21.66 6.65 -7.84
N THR A 382 -21.53 6.45 -6.52
CA THR A 382 -21.25 7.52 -5.55
C THR A 382 -20.00 8.28 -5.98
N PRO A 383 -20.03 9.62 -6.14
CA PRO A 383 -18.86 10.38 -6.56
C PRO A 383 -17.65 10.14 -5.66
N PHE A 384 -16.45 10.06 -6.24
CA PHE A 384 -15.23 9.85 -5.46
C PHE A 384 -15.01 10.94 -4.40
N SER A 385 -15.29 12.20 -4.74
CA SER A 385 -15.22 13.33 -3.81
C SER A 385 -16.17 13.21 -2.61
N GLU A 386 -17.33 12.58 -2.79
CA GLU A 386 -18.26 12.28 -1.68
C GLU A 386 -17.74 11.12 -0.84
N ALA A 387 -17.24 10.05 -1.48
CA ALA A 387 -16.77 8.85 -0.81
C ALA A 387 -15.56 9.10 0.11
N ILE A 388 -14.67 10.05 -0.25
CA ILE A 388 -13.51 10.42 0.58
C ILE A 388 -13.87 11.34 1.77
N GLY A 389 -15.12 11.77 1.88
CA GLY A 389 -15.67 12.45 3.05
C GLY A 389 -15.08 13.84 3.26
N LYS A 390 -14.37 14.07 4.37
CA LYS A 390 -13.74 15.37 4.68
C LYS A 390 -12.28 15.45 4.24
N PHE A 391 -11.75 14.42 3.60
CA PHE A 391 -10.33 14.31 3.31
C PHE A 391 -9.94 15.01 2.00
N HIS A 392 -9.91 16.34 2.03
CA HIS A 392 -9.48 17.18 0.90
C HIS A 392 -8.29 18.07 1.29
N PRO A 393 -7.14 17.51 1.72
CA PRO A 393 -6.01 18.34 2.14
C PRO A 393 -5.37 19.09 0.96
N ALA A 394 -5.26 18.43 -0.19
CA ALA A 394 -4.63 18.93 -1.42
C ALA A 394 -5.17 18.11 -2.61
N PRO A 395 -4.88 18.48 -3.88
CA PRO A 395 -5.11 17.57 -5.00
C PRO A 395 -4.53 16.20 -4.72
N LEU A 396 -5.31 15.15 -4.97
CA LEU A 396 -4.91 13.78 -4.69
C LEU A 396 -5.32 12.84 -5.82
N VAL A 397 -4.55 11.78 -5.99
CA VAL A 397 -4.86 10.66 -6.87
C VAL A 397 -4.66 9.35 -6.14
N THR A 398 -5.57 8.41 -6.33
CA THR A 398 -5.36 7.01 -5.94
C THR A 398 -5.09 6.14 -7.16
N LEU A 399 -4.03 5.35 -7.09
CA LEU A 399 -3.63 4.35 -8.09
C LEU A 399 -3.87 2.97 -7.48
N ARG A 400 -5.04 2.38 -7.74
CA ARG A 400 -5.51 1.20 -7.04
C ARG A 400 -5.87 0.07 -8.00
N THR A 401 -5.25 -1.10 -7.79
CA THR A 401 -5.80 -2.37 -8.29
C THR A 401 -6.88 -2.87 -7.35
N CYS A 402 -8.00 -3.36 -7.88
CA CYS A 402 -9.15 -3.78 -7.09
C CYS A 402 -8.88 -5.11 -6.37
N LYS A 403 -8.71 -5.06 -5.03
CA LYS A 403 -8.46 -6.23 -4.17
C LYS A 403 -9.42 -6.31 -2.97
N ALA A 404 -10.49 -5.54 -3.00
CA ALA A 404 -11.51 -5.47 -1.97
C ALA A 404 -12.86 -5.08 -2.57
N ASP A 405 -13.95 -5.55 -1.97
CA ASP A 405 -15.35 -5.31 -2.37
C ASP A 405 -15.86 -3.90 -2.05
N VAL A 406 -14.99 -2.90 -2.22
CA VAL A 406 -15.30 -1.47 -2.18
C VAL A 406 -14.99 -0.82 -3.53
N ILE A 407 -15.88 0.04 -3.98
CA ILE A 407 -15.73 0.83 -5.21
C ILE A 407 -16.67 2.03 -5.15
N CYS A 408 -16.30 3.11 -5.84
CA CYS A 408 -17.15 4.28 -6.04
C CYS A 408 -16.75 4.97 -7.37
N GLY A 409 -17.51 5.98 -7.78
CA GLY A 409 -17.22 6.83 -8.93
C GLY A 409 -17.24 6.12 -10.28
N LEU A 410 -17.94 5.00 -10.41
CA LEU A 410 -18.14 4.32 -11.68
C LEU A 410 -19.17 5.05 -12.55
N GLU A 411 -19.06 4.86 -13.86
CA GLU A 411 -20.16 5.20 -14.76
C GLU A 411 -21.40 4.36 -14.45
N LYS A 412 -22.56 4.94 -14.77
CA LYS A 412 -23.85 4.25 -14.60
C LYS A 412 -23.85 2.92 -15.36
N ASP A 413 -24.42 1.89 -14.75
CA ASP A 413 -24.59 0.54 -15.31
C ASP A 413 -23.27 -0.27 -15.47
N LEU A 414 -22.09 0.33 -15.28
CA LEU A 414 -20.80 -0.37 -15.41
C LEU A 414 -20.66 -1.48 -14.37
N ALA A 415 -21.09 -1.25 -13.13
CA ALA A 415 -21.03 -2.26 -12.07
C ALA A 415 -21.86 -3.50 -12.43
N GLU A 416 -23.05 -3.31 -12.98
CA GLU A 416 -23.95 -4.38 -13.43
C GLU A 416 -23.35 -5.17 -14.59
N VAL A 417 -22.76 -4.49 -15.57
CA VAL A 417 -22.03 -5.12 -16.68
C VAL A 417 -20.87 -5.96 -16.18
N MET A 418 -20.09 -5.42 -15.25
CA MET A 418 -18.94 -6.12 -14.66
C MET A 418 -19.38 -7.35 -13.86
N ASN A 419 -20.40 -7.21 -13.01
CA ASN A 419 -20.97 -8.32 -12.24
C ASN A 419 -21.55 -9.45 -13.11
N ALA A 420 -22.05 -9.12 -14.32
CA ALA A 420 -22.55 -10.13 -15.25
C ALA A 420 -21.43 -10.89 -15.99
N LYS A 421 -20.23 -10.31 -16.08
CA LYS A 421 -19.12 -10.84 -16.88
C LYS A 421 -18.01 -11.48 -16.05
N TYR A 422 -17.80 -10.99 -14.82
CA TYR A 422 -16.69 -11.38 -13.96
C TYR A 422 -17.18 -11.47 -12.51
N ASP A 423 -17.01 -12.63 -11.88
CA ASP A 423 -17.48 -12.83 -10.49
C ASP A 423 -16.56 -12.16 -9.44
N ASP A 424 -15.30 -11.86 -9.81
CA ASP A 424 -14.24 -11.45 -8.88
C ASP A 424 -13.54 -10.13 -9.27
N TRP A 425 -14.16 -9.32 -10.14
CA TRP A 425 -13.52 -8.10 -10.68
C TRP A 425 -13.10 -7.08 -9.62
N LEU A 426 -13.77 -7.04 -8.47
CA LEU A 426 -13.42 -6.18 -7.34
C LEU A 426 -12.24 -6.68 -6.50
N VAL A 427 -11.90 -7.97 -6.61
CA VAL A 427 -11.02 -8.64 -5.63
C VAL A 427 -9.86 -9.42 -6.23
N SER A 428 -9.85 -9.57 -7.56
CA SER A 428 -8.82 -10.32 -8.30
C SER A 428 -7.51 -9.58 -8.51
N GLY A 429 -7.51 -8.25 -8.39
CA GLY A 429 -6.39 -7.39 -8.80
C GLY A 429 -6.24 -7.23 -10.32
N ASN A 430 -7.19 -7.75 -11.11
CA ASN A 430 -7.16 -7.66 -12.58
C ASN A 430 -7.77 -6.35 -13.11
N PHE A 431 -8.48 -5.61 -12.29
CA PHE A 431 -9.07 -4.31 -12.64
C PHE A 431 -8.50 -3.24 -11.73
N ALA A 432 -8.57 -1.99 -12.19
CA ALA A 432 -8.01 -0.87 -11.48
C ALA A 432 -8.89 0.37 -11.58
N VAL A 433 -8.63 1.33 -10.70
CA VAL A 433 -9.11 2.69 -10.79
C VAL A 433 -7.96 3.66 -10.60
N VAL A 434 -8.01 4.74 -11.37
CA VAL A 434 -7.23 5.96 -11.20
C VAL A 434 -8.25 7.07 -10.97
N GLN A 435 -8.38 7.49 -9.71
CA GLN A 435 -9.37 8.50 -9.32
C GLN A 435 -8.66 9.72 -8.76
N PHE A 436 -9.00 10.89 -9.30
CA PHE A 436 -8.43 12.18 -8.94
C PHE A 436 -9.48 13.09 -8.31
N ASP A 437 -9.12 13.69 -7.17
CA ASP A 437 -9.89 14.70 -6.47
C ASP A 437 -9.04 15.95 -6.25
N SER A 438 -9.68 17.11 -6.27
CA SER A 438 -9.04 18.40 -5.94
C SER A 438 -10.00 19.24 -5.11
N PRO A 439 -9.53 19.88 -4.02
CA PRO A 439 -10.32 20.79 -3.20
C PRO A 439 -10.88 22.00 -3.95
#